data_AF-A0A179VHJ4-F1
#
_entry.id   AF-A0A179VHJ4-F1
#
_cell.length_a   1.000
_cell.length_b   1.000
_cell.length_c   1.000
_cell.angle_alpha   90.00
_cell.angle_beta   90.00
_cell.angle_gamma   90.00
#
_symmetry.space_group_name_H-M   'P 1'
#
loop_
_entity.id
_entity.type
_entity.pdbx_description
1 polymer ?
#
loop_
_entity_poly.entity_id
_entity_poly.type
_entity_poly.pdbx_seq_one_letter_code
_entity_poly.pdbx_strand_id
1 'polypeptide(L)'
;MARRIRLEAVAVDGLRDLLIAGTVAALERIEGSSTDVYDFRVECARLRERLADLADGNEVLFRRWGDGVTPDVEWPAGVHMCRLVGDSLIPADSEIVRVNHGSV
;
A
#
# COMPACT_ATOMS: atom_id res chain seq x y z
N MET A 1 15.33 26.69 5.81
CA MET A 1 14.57 26.01 6.88
C MET A 1 13.48 25.17 6.23
N ALA A 2 13.62 23.85 6.20
CA ALA A 2 12.55 22.98 5.69
C ALA A 2 11.39 22.99 6.69
N ARG A 3 10.19 23.42 6.26
CA ARG A 3 8.95 23.22 7.02
C ARG A 3 8.84 21.72 7.28
N ARG A 4 8.99 21.29 8.54
CA ARG A 4 8.55 19.95 8.96
C ARG A 4 7.04 19.95 8.87
N ILE A 5 6.51 19.52 7.73
CA ILE A 5 5.11 19.18 7.58
C ILE A 5 4.88 18.02 8.56
N ARG A 6 4.11 18.24 9.63
CA ARG A 6 3.59 17.11 10.41
C ARG A 6 2.66 16.38 9.45
N LEU A 7 3.08 15.20 9.04
CA LEU A 7 2.25 14.31 8.27
C LEU A 7 1.21 13.75 9.25
N GLU A 8 0.00 14.27 9.19
CA GLU A 8 -1.09 13.85 10.07
C GLU A 8 -1.71 12.56 9.54
N ALA A 9 -2.09 11.67 10.46
CA ALA A 9 -2.79 10.46 10.11
C ALA A 9 -4.16 10.81 9.52
N VAL A 10 -4.55 10.12 8.46
CA VAL A 10 -5.86 10.30 7.82
C VAL A 10 -6.74 9.12 8.21
N ALA A 11 -7.85 9.41 8.87
CA ALA A 11 -8.90 8.44 9.17
C ALA A 11 -9.98 8.53 8.09
N VAL A 12 -10.33 7.40 7.49
CA VAL A 12 -11.41 7.29 6.50
C VAL A 12 -12.35 6.18 6.99
N ASP A 13 -13.63 6.50 7.15
CA ASP A 13 -14.62 5.50 7.55
C ASP A 13 -14.68 4.38 6.50
N GLY A 14 -14.55 3.13 6.93
CA GLY A 14 -14.52 1.98 6.01
C GLY A 14 -13.26 1.90 5.15
N LEU A 15 -12.16 2.55 5.55
CA LEU A 15 -10.88 2.52 4.84
C LEU A 15 -10.42 1.10 4.52
N ARG A 16 -10.55 0.19 5.49
CA ARG A 16 -10.16 -1.22 5.32
C ARG A 16 -10.91 -1.87 4.17
N ASP A 17 -12.22 -1.65 4.08
CA ASP A 17 -13.05 -2.20 3.01
C ASP A 17 -12.67 -1.64 1.63
N LEU A 18 -12.35 -0.33 1.55
CA LEU A 18 -11.84 0.30 0.34
C LEU A 18 -10.50 -0.31 -0.10
N LEU A 19 -9.59 -0.54 0.85
CA LEU A 19 -8.28 -1.15 0.58
C LEU A 19 -8.41 -2.61 0.17
N ILE A 20 -9.34 -3.36 0.75
CA ILE A 20 -9.70 -4.73 0.34
C ILE A 20 -10.19 -4.70 -1.12
N ALA A 21 -11.19 -3.88 -1.43
CA ALA A 21 -11.75 -3.79 -2.78
C ALA A 21 -10.69 -3.39 -3.82
N GLY A 22 -9.83 -2.43 -3.47
CA GLY A 22 -8.73 -2.01 -4.32
C GLY A 22 -7.67 -3.10 -4.55
N THR A 23 -7.31 -3.85 -3.50
CA THR A 23 -6.37 -4.98 -3.58
C THR A 23 -6.92 -6.11 -4.45
N VAL A 24 -8.21 -6.44 -4.31
CA VAL A 24 -8.90 -7.42 -5.16
C VAL A 24 -8.89 -6.97 -6.62
N ALA A 25 -9.28 -5.72 -6.91
CA ALA A 25 -9.28 -5.20 -8.28
C ALA A 25 -7.88 -5.20 -8.91
N ALA A 26 -6.83 -4.98 -8.12
CA ALA A 26 -5.45 -5.08 -8.60
C ALA A 26 -5.05 -6.52 -8.91
N LEU A 27 -5.40 -7.47 -8.04
CA LEU A 27 -5.17 -8.90 -8.28
C LEU A 27 -5.85 -9.37 -9.57
N GLU A 28 -7.14 -9.08 -9.74
CA GLU A 28 -7.89 -9.44 -10.95
C GLU A 28 -7.25 -8.88 -12.23
N ARG A 29 -6.79 -7.63 -12.18
CA ARG A 29 -6.11 -6.98 -13.30
C ARG A 29 -4.80 -7.66 -13.64
N ILE A 30 -3.98 -7.99 -12.63
CA ILE A 30 -2.66 -8.59 -12.82
C ILE A 30 -2.78 -10.04 -13.29
N GLU A 31 -3.68 -10.83 -12.69
CA GLU A 31 -3.96 -12.20 -13.09
C GLU A 31 -4.50 -12.27 -14.52
N GLY A 32 -5.39 -11.34 -14.89
CA GLY A 32 -5.89 -11.20 -16.27
C GLY A 32 -4.85 -10.70 -17.28
N SER A 33 -3.73 -10.12 -16.81
CA SER A 33 -2.65 -9.58 -17.64
C SER A 33 -1.37 -10.41 -17.60
N SER A 34 -1.41 -11.61 -17.00
CA SER A 34 -0.24 -12.48 -16.93
C SER A 34 0.17 -12.90 -18.34
N THR A 35 1.39 -12.52 -18.74
CA THR A 35 2.00 -12.87 -20.03
C THR A 35 3.29 -13.64 -19.79
N ASP A 36 3.72 -14.44 -20.75
CA ASP A 36 4.93 -15.26 -20.65
C ASP A 36 6.23 -14.44 -20.42
N VAL A 37 6.17 -13.12 -20.65
CA VAL A 37 7.30 -12.19 -20.54
C VAL A 37 7.46 -11.63 -19.12
N TYR A 38 6.39 -11.58 -18.33
CA TYR A 38 6.38 -10.96 -17.01
C TYR A 38 5.79 -11.90 -15.97
N ASP A 39 6.65 -12.38 -15.06
CA ASP A 39 6.23 -13.24 -13.96
C ASP A 39 5.65 -12.40 -12.82
N PHE A 40 4.33 -12.26 -12.83
CA PHE A 40 3.59 -11.57 -11.77
C PHE A 40 3.26 -12.47 -10.56
N ARG A 41 3.69 -13.74 -10.51
CA ARG A 41 3.30 -14.66 -9.42
C ARG A 41 3.73 -14.15 -8.05
N VAL A 42 4.91 -13.56 -7.95
CA VAL A 42 5.42 -12.96 -6.70
C VAL A 42 4.55 -11.78 -6.27
N GLU A 43 4.15 -10.94 -7.22
CA GLU A 43 3.30 -9.79 -6.97
C GLU A 43 1.88 -10.22 -6.56
N CYS A 44 1.30 -11.21 -7.25
CA CYS A 44 0.01 -11.80 -6.85
C CYS A 44 0.09 -12.44 -5.46
N ALA A 45 1.17 -13.17 -5.14
CA ALA A 45 1.35 -13.74 -3.80
C ALA A 45 1.38 -12.67 -2.71
N ARG A 46 2.14 -11.58 -2.95
CA ARG A 46 2.23 -10.41 -2.07
C ARG A 46 0.88 -9.75 -1.84
N LEU A 47 0.09 -9.57 -2.91
CA LEU A 47 -1.24 -8.96 -2.80
C LEU A 47 -2.25 -9.89 -2.09
N ARG A 48 -2.14 -11.22 -2.26
CA ARG A 48 -3.00 -12.20 -1.55
C ARG A 48 -2.68 -12.28 -0.06
N GLU A 49 -1.40 -12.29 0.31
CA GLU A 49 -0.97 -12.23 1.72
C GLU A 49 -1.52 -10.97 2.39
N ARG A 50 -1.36 -9.83 1.74
CA ARG A 50 -1.96 -8.57 2.19
C ARG A 50 -3.48 -8.65 2.34
N LEU A 51 -4.18 -9.26 1.39
CA LEU A 51 -5.63 -9.40 1.46
C LEU A 51 -6.05 -10.19 2.69
N ALA A 52 -5.30 -11.25 3.03
CA ALA A 52 -5.52 -12.00 4.26
C ALA A 52 -5.28 -11.12 5.51
N ASP A 53 -4.18 -10.37 5.55
CA ASP A 53 -3.91 -9.44 6.67
C ASP A 53 -5.01 -8.40 6.85
N LEU A 54 -5.56 -7.88 5.74
CA LEU A 54 -6.68 -6.94 5.80
C LEU A 54 -7.95 -7.59 6.32
N ALA A 55 -8.25 -8.82 5.88
CA ALA A 55 -9.41 -9.56 6.37
C ALA A 55 -9.29 -9.92 7.86
N ASP A 56 -8.07 -10.19 8.33
CA ASP A 56 -7.80 -10.60 9.72
C ASP A 56 -7.75 -9.45 10.72
N GLY A 57 -7.87 -8.20 10.26
CA GLY A 57 -7.78 -7.04 11.17
C GLY A 57 -6.35 -6.57 11.44
N ASN A 58 -5.35 -7.15 10.77
CA ASN A 58 -3.94 -6.85 11.02
C ASN A 58 -3.56 -5.43 10.56
N GLU A 59 -2.43 -4.93 11.08
CA GLU A 59 -1.77 -3.74 10.55
C GLU A 59 -1.06 -4.09 9.24
N VAL A 60 -1.18 -3.21 8.24
CA VAL A 60 -0.66 -3.48 6.90
C VAL A 60 0.10 -2.27 6.38
N LEU A 61 1.28 -2.51 5.80
CA LEU A 61 2.03 -1.49 5.08
C LEU A 61 1.55 -1.39 3.63
N PHE A 62 1.29 -0.16 3.21
CA PHE A 62 0.86 0.21 1.87
C PHE A 62 1.80 1.25 1.27
N ARG A 63 2.22 1.01 0.04
CA ARG A 63 2.77 2.02 -0.85
C ARG A 63 1.60 2.74 -1.51
N ARG A 64 1.71 4.06 -1.61
CA ARG A 64 0.72 4.91 -2.29
C ARG A 64 0.40 4.44 -3.71
N TRP A 65 1.35 3.78 -4.37
CA TRP A 65 1.21 3.22 -5.70
C TRP A 65 1.57 1.74 -5.72
N GLY A 66 0.85 0.96 -6.52
CA GLY A 66 1.15 -0.46 -6.78
C GLY A 66 0.55 -1.45 -5.79
N ASP A 67 -0.09 -0.97 -4.72
CA ASP A 67 -0.66 -1.82 -3.68
C ASP A 67 -2.19 -1.94 -3.75
N GLY A 68 -2.76 -1.73 -4.93
CA GLY A 68 -4.22 -1.73 -5.13
C GLY A 68 -4.93 -0.50 -4.56
N VAL A 69 -4.19 0.52 -4.16
CA VAL A 69 -4.73 1.79 -3.68
C VAL A 69 -5.68 2.42 -4.70
N THR A 70 -6.91 2.70 -4.28
CA THR A 70 -7.92 3.35 -5.13
C THR A 70 -7.80 4.87 -5.09
N PRO A 71 -8.29 5.60 -6.11
CA PRO A 71 -8.30 7.06 -6.12
C PRO A 71 -9.11 7.68 -4.97
N ASP A 72 -10.06 6.93 -4.40
CA ASP A 72 -10.99 7.39 -3.36
C ASP A 72 -10.40 7.33 -1.95
N VAL A 73 -9.23 6.68 -1.77
CA VAL A 73 -8.51 6.72 -0.50
C VAL A 73 -7.75 8.04 -0.40
N GLU A 74 -8.06 8.85 0.61
CA GLU A 74 -7.31 10.07 0.88
C GLU A 74 -5.98 9.74 1.59
N TRP A 75 -4.87 10.02 0.92
CA TRP A 75 -3.53 9.77 1.45
C TRP A 75 -2.96 11.00 2.15
N PRO A 76 -2.20 10.80 3.25
CA PRO A 76 -1.38 11.86 3.81
C PRO A 76 -0.49 12.52 2.75
N ALA A 77 -0.52 13.85 2.69
CA ALA A 77 0.14 14.60 1.63
C ALA A 77 1.67 14.42 1.65
N GLY A 78 2.25 14.14 0.48
CA GLY A 78 3.70 13.98 0.34
C GLY A 78 4.27 12.66 0.84
N VAL A 79 3.42 11.68 1.16
CA VAL A 79 3.83 10.36 1.66
C VAL A 79 3.86 9.32 0.54
N HIS A 80 4.86 8.44 0.59
CA HIS A 80 5.01 7.32 -0.34
C HIS A 80 4.54 6.00 0.26
N MET A 81 4.63 5.85 1.58
CA MET A 81 4.25 4.65 2.31
C MET A 81 3.48 4.99 3.59
N CYS A 82 2.37 4.30 3.82
CA CYS A 82 1.57 4.40 5.01
C CYS A 82 1.35 3.02 5.64
N ARG A 83 1.14 3.02 6.95
CA ARG A 83 0.68 1.87 7.72
C ARG A 83 -0.80 2.05 8.03
N LEU A 84 -1.61 1.06 7.72
CA LEU A 84 -2.98 0.97 8.19
C LEU A 84 -2.96 0.51 9.65
N VAL A 85 -3.45 1.34 10.56
CA VAL A 85 -3.67 1.01 11.97
C VAL A 85 -5.13 1.30 12.29
N GLY A 86 -5.91 0.26 12.60
CA GLY A 86 -7.37 0.36 12.62
C GLY A 86 -7.90 0.79 11.24
N ASP A 87 -8.54 1.95 11.19
CA ASP A 87 -9.06 2.62 9.98
C ASP A 87 -8.32 3.93 9.66
N SER A 88 -7.05 4.03 10.06
CA SER A 88 -6.22 5.22 9.80
C SER A 88 -4.94 4.89 9.05
N LEU A 89 -4.61 5.72 8.07
CA LEU A 89 -3.31 5.72 7.40
C LEU A 89 -2.32 6.58 8.18
N ILE A 90 -1.34 5.92 8.79
CA ILE A 90 -0.22 6.56 9.47
C ILE A 90 0.96 6.64 8.50
N PRO A 91 1.57 7.82 8.28
CA PRO A 91 2.80 7.95 7.49
C PRO A 91 3.90 7.01 7.99
N ALA A 92 4.46 6.22 7.08
CA ALA A 92 5.45 5.18 7.36
C ALA A 92 6.67 5.29 6.43
N ASP A 93 6.93 6.45 5.83
CA ASP A 93 8.06 6.66 4.92
C ASP A 93 9.44 6.33 5.55
N SER A 94 9.56 6.42 6.87
CA SER A 94 10.76 6.00 7.61
C SER A 94 11.01 4.50 7.55
N GLU A 95 9.98 3.69 7.30
CA GLU A 95 10.08 2.24 7.17
C GLU A 95 10.46 1.82 5.74
N ILE A 96 10.58 2.76 4.80
CA ILE A 96 11.08 2.47 3.45
C ILE A 96 12.54 2.07 3.60
N VAL A 97 12.81 0.76 3.45
CA VAL A 97 14.17 0.22 3.38
C VAL A 97 14.80 0.72 2.09
N ARG A 98 15.52 1.84 2.18
CA ARG A 98 16.37 2.33 1.09
C ARG A 98 17.62 1.47 1.09
N VAL A 99 17.65 0.47 0.21
CA VAL A 99 18.92 -0.14 -0.19
C VAL A 99 19.71 0.96 -0.89
N ASN A 100 20.57 1.64 -0.12
CA ASN A 100 21.67 2.39 -0.70
C ASN A 100 22.49 1.35 -1.47
N HIS A 101 22.31 1.29 -2.79
CA HIS A 101 23.33 0.73 -3.66
C HIS A 101 24.52 1.65 -3.47
N GLY A 102 25.39 1.30 -2.51
CA GLY A 102 26.68 1.95 -2.35
C GLY A 102 27.35 1.88 -3.71
N SER A 103 27.69 3.05 -4.24
CA SER A 103 28.61 3.17 -5.36
C SER A 103 29.83 2.30 -5.05
N VAL A 104 30.02 1.27 -5.87
CA VAL A 104 31.30 0.58 -6.01
C VAL A 104 32.12 1.36 -7.02
#